data_AF-A0A7V6PRT9-F1
#
_entry.id   AF-A0A7V6PRT9-F1
#
_cell.length_a   1.000
_cell.length_b   1.000
_cell.length_c   1.000
_cell.angle_alpha   90.00
_cell.angle_beta   90.00
_cell.angle_gamma   90.00
#
_symmetry.space_group_name_H-M   'P 1'
#
loop_
_entity.id
_entity.type
_entity.pdbx_description
1 polymer ?
#
loop_
_entity_poly.entity_id
_entity_poly.type
_entity_poly.pdbx_seq_one_letter_code
_entity_poly.pdbx_strand_id
1 'polypeptide(L)'
;MGISRAYIETGRNDPCPCGSGKKYKKCCLPLLEESLSIDSLKFSVYYKIAYHTFTNYKEFFKDTAGKFERKDLASAESFEDLVRNKKEWEEPLDWFIFNEYVLKGKTPLQLFLEEGDATEKEKNILRRFDGTYWSLYEVKDLVKELGKAKFVDLFSEKEYSVFDENLASIENGMVIFCRLVPYDHFYSAGYVFLPWLVRKPDGFEEVLDRFIEPFKRDNPSTEEILRIYGYRLYLFIKNFTVPEGEGEDADIASSIYRVSDYNKVISLLQLSPYFYKERTPSDQEIFVCLKNPRSELIINNTGIVTPEEDYIDSDEEPGIGIVRVDKNYLEVLAPTKKRLEAVEALLKEVAGEHITLEDMR
;
A
#
# COMPACT_ATOMS: atom_id res chain seq x y z
N MET A 1 -12.17 -13.99 3.63
CA MET A 1 -13.01 -14.19 4.85
C MET A 1 -14.30 -13.39 4.70
N GLY A 2 -15.42 -13.85 5.27
CA GLY A 2 -16.68 -13.09 5.23
C GLY A 2 -16.67 -11.97 6.26
N ILE A 3 -16.81 -10.72 5.82
CA ILE A 3 -16.74 -9.54 6.69
C ILE A 3 -17.90 -9.55 7.69
N SER A 4 -17.59 -9.29 8.96
CA SER A 4 -18.56 -9.39 10.05
C SER A 4 -19.56 -8.23 10.04
N ARG A 5 -20.76 -8.47 10.56
CA ARG A 5 -21.84 -7.47 10.73
C ARG A 5 -21.57 -6.33 11.74
N ALA A 6 -20.34 -6.16 12.21
CA ALA A 6 -19.98 -5.00 13.03
C ALA A 6 -19.92 -3.76 12.11
N TYR A 7 -20.44 -2.57 12.46
CA TYR A 7 -20.27 -1.95 13.78
C TYR A 7 -21.41 -0.97 14.20
N ILE A 8 -22.68 -1.22 13.85
CA ILE A 8 -23.76 -0.24 14.07
C ILE A 8 -24.95 -0.79 14.88
N GLU A 9 -24.93 -0.61 16.20
CA GLU A 9 -26.08 -0.80 17.09
C GLU A 9 -27.07 0.39 17.07
N THR A 10 -27.35 0.98 15.89
CA THR A 10 -28.31 2.08 15.75
C THR A 10 -29.64 1.59 15.21
N GLY A 11 -30.74 1.94 15.88
CA GLY A 11 -32.08 1.59 15.41
C GLY A 11 -32.41 2.33 14.12
N ARG A 12 -33.11 1.67 13.19
CA ARG A 12 -33.51 2.25 11.88
C ARG A 12 -34.24 3.59 11.99
N ASN A 13 -34.87 3.89 13.12
CA ASN A 13 -35.62 5.13 13.36
C ASN A 13 -34.86 6.20 14.15
N ASP A 14 -33.68 5.89 14.66
CA ASP A 14 -32.89 6.74 15.55
C ASP A 14 -32.14 7.81 14.75
N PRO A 15 -31.66 8.90 15.39
CA PRO A 15 -30.80 9.88 14.73
C PRO A 15 -29.57 9.20 14.13
N CYS A 16 -29.26 9.53 12.87
CA CYS A 16 -28.16 8.93 12.14
C CYS A 16 -26.81 9.35 12.76
N PRO A 17 -25.89 8.42 13.07
CA PRO A 17 -24.64 8.75 13.78
C PRO A 17 -23.68 9.67 12.99
N CYS A 18 -23.92 9.91 11.70
CA CYS A 18 -23.21 10.93 10.90
C CYS A 18 -23.54 12.40 11.25
N GLY A 19 -24.17 12.68 12.39
CA GLY A 19 -24.49 14.03 12.85
C GLY A 19 -25.61 14.76 12.08
N SER A 20 -26.18 14.18 11.02
CA SER A 20 -27.14 14.87 10.13
C SER A 20 -28.52 15.19 10.73
N GLY A 21 -28.82 14.71 11.94
CA GLY A 21 -30.14 14.83 12.59
C GLY A 21 -31.29 14.06 11.92
N LYS A 22 -31.08 13.48 10.73
CA LYS A 22 -32.05 12.64 10.02
C LYS A 22 -32.12 11.26 10.67
N LYS A 23 -33.26 10.56 10.51
CA LYS A 23 -33.38 9.14 10.92
C LYS A 23 -32.42 8.26 10.11
N TYR A 24 -31.76 7.28 10.72
CA TYR A 24 -30.76 6.43 10.05
C TYR A 24 -31.26 5.82 8.73
N LYS A 25 -32.49 5.26 8.70
CA LYS A 25 -33.13 4.72 7.49
C LYS A 25 -33.45 5.73 6.37
N LYS A 26 -33.25 7.02 6.63
CA LYS A 26 -33.42 8.14 5.67
C LYS A 26 -32.10 8.91 5.45
N CYS A 27 -30.98 8.33 5.84
CA CYS A 27 -29.67 8.95 5.71
C CYS A 27 -28.61 7.93 5.28
N CYS A 28 -27.81 7.36 6.18
CA CYS A 28 -26.70 6.49 5.80
C CYS A 28 -27.09 5.02 5.53
N LEU A 29 -28.22 4.52 6.02
CA LEU A 29 -28.59 3.11 5.80
C LEU A 29 -28.74 2.74 4.31
N PRO A 30 -29.42 3.53 3.44
CA PRO A 30 -29.47 3.22 2.01
C PRO A 30 -28.10 3.25 1.32
N LEU A 31 -27.18 4.10 1.78
CA LEU A 31 -25.81 4.19 1.24
C LEU A 31 -25.00 2.94 1.62
N LEU A 32 -25.17 2.45 2.85
CA LEU A 32 -24.58 1.18 3.31
C LEU A 32 -25.15 -0.02 2.55
N GLU A 33 -26.48 -0.07 2.38
CA GLU A 33 -27.15 -1.10 1.58
C GLU A 33 -26.68 -1.09 0.12
N GLU A 34 -26.43 0.10 -0.46
CA GLU A 34 -25.84 0.26 -1.80
C GLU A 34 -24.38 -0.25 -1.84
N SER A 35 -23.49 0.26 -0.98
CA SER A 35 -22.05 -0.13 -0.93
C SER A 35 -21.88 -1.65 -0.86
N LEU A 36 -22.47 -2.30 0.15
CA LEU A 36 -22.36 -3.74 0.35
C LEU A 36 -22.82 -4.55 -0.88
N SER A 37 -23.82 -4.05 -1.61
CA SER A 37 -24.33 -4.70 -2.83
C SER A 37 -23.37 -4.61 -4.02
N ILE A 38 -22.45 -3.64 -3.99
CA ILE A 38 -21.40 -3.40 -4.98
C ILE A 38 -20.12 -4.14 -4.58
N ASP A 39 -19.71 -4.03 -3.31
CA ASP A 39 -18.47 -4.61 -2.77
C ASP A 39 -18.44 -6.13 -2.97
N SER A 40 -19.57 -6.81 -2.76
CA SER A 40 -19.75 -8.24 -3.06
C SER A 40 -19.53 -8.65 -4.53
N LEU A 41 -19.45 -7.70 -5.46
CA LEU A 41 -19.19 -7.91 -6.89
C LEU A 41 -17.87 -7.31 -7.37
N LYS A 42 -17.29 -6.30 -6.70
CA LYS A 42 -16.07 -5.59 -7.15
C LYS A 42 -14.94 -6.56 -7.52
N PHE A 43 -14.60 -7.47 -6.61
CA PHE A 43 -13.47 -8.39 -6.78
C PHE A 43 -13.64 -9.32 -7.99
N SER A 44 -14.78 -10.02 -8.10
CA SER A 44 -15.01 -10.96 -9.21
C SER A 44 -15.12 -10.25 -10.56
N VAL A 45 -15.71 -9.05 -10.59
CA VAL A 45 -15.81 -8.22 -11.81
C VAL A 45 -14.43 -7.69 -12.21
N TYR A 46 -13.58 -7.28 -11.28
CA TYR A 46 -12.22 -6.86 -11.57
C TYR A 46 -11.38 -8.00 -12.15
N TYR A 47 -11.43 -9.21 -11.57
CA TYR A 47 -10.67 -10.34 -12.10
C TYR A 47 -11.09 -10.71 -13.53
N LYS A 48 -12.37 -10.54 -13.91
CA LYS A 48 -12.82 -10.71 -15.30
C LYS A 48 -12.19 -9.70 -16.25
N ILE A 49 -12.25 -8.41 -15.93
CA ILE A 49 -11.69 -7.35 -16.79
C ILE A 49 -10.15 -7.40 -16.80
N ALA A 50 -9.51 -7.72 -15.68
CA ALA A 50 -8.06 -7.90 -15.58
C ALA A 50 -7.56 -9.07 -16.42
N TYR A 51 -8.22 -10.24 -16.32
CA TYR A 51 -7.94 -11.39 -17.18
C TYR A 51 -8.13 -11.05 -18.66
N HIS A 52 -9.30 -10.50 -19.05
CA HIS A 52 -9.56 -10.10 -20.44
C HIS A 52 -8.52 -9.09 -20.96
N THR A 53 -8.18 -8.10 -20.13
CA THR A 53 -7.24 -7.04 -20.48
C THR A 53 -5.84 -7.61 -20.70
N PHE A 54 -5.34 -8.44 -19.77
CA PHE A 54 -4.02 -9.03 -19.92
C PHE A 54 -3.98 -10.01 -21.10
N THR A 55 -5.00 -10.87 -21.27
CA THR A 55 -5.04 -11.85 -22.38
C THR A 55 -5.06 -11.18 -23.76
N ASN A 56 -5.83 -10.11 -23.95
CA ASN A 56 -5.99 -9.48 -25.27
C ASN A 56 -4.99 -8.33 -25.53
N TYR A 57 -4.49 -7.68 -24.48
CA TYR A 57 -3.70 -6.44 -24.59
C TYR A 57 -2.32 -6.51 -23.91
N LYS A 58 -1.79 -7.74 -23.63
CA LYS A 58 -0.47 -7.98 -23.02
C LYS A 58 0.65 -7.11 -23.54
N GLU A 59 0.78 -6.97 -24.86
CA GLU A 59 1.91 -6.22 -25.44
C GLU A 59 1.85 -4.71 -25.12
N PHE A 60 0.65 -4.12 -25.03
CA PHE A 60 0.48 -2.74 -24.53
C PHE A 60 0.69 -2.64 -23.01
N PHE A 61 0.37 -3.71 -22.26
CA PHE A 61 0.67 -3.77 -20.83
C PHE A 61 2.19 -3.80 -20.57
N LYS A 62 2.99 -4.45 -21.42
CA LYS A 62 4.47 -4.45 -21.30
C LYS A 62 5.06 -3.03 -21.37
N ASP A 63 4.59 -2.21 -22.31
CA ASP A 63 4.98 -0.80 -22.40
C ASP A 63 4.56 -0.02 -21.15
N THR A 64 3.35 -0.28 -20.64
CA THR A 64 2.83 0.34 -19.42
C THR A 64 3.63 -0.06 -18.18
N ALA A 65 3.94 -1.34 -17.99
CA ALA A 65 4.84 -1.82 -16.95
C ALA A 65 6.22 -1.14 -17.02
N GLY A 66 6.72 -0.86 -18.22
CA GLY A 66 7.91 -0.03 -18.44
C GLY A 66 7.77 1.40 -17.89
N LYS A 67 6.60 2.05 -18.01
CA LYS A 67 6.32 3.38 -17.43
C LYS A 67 6.35 3.37 -15.91
N PHE A 68 6.01 2.24 -15.27
CA PHE A 68 6.06 2.01 -13.83
C PHE A 68 7.44 1.52 -13.34
N GLU A 69 8.45 1.47 -14.21
CA GLU A 69 9.80 0.93 -13.93
C GLU A 69 9.84 -0.59 -13.63
N ARG A 70 8.71 -1.29 -13.85
CA ARG A 70 8.48 -2.70 -13.52
C ARG A 70 8.70 -3.64 -14.70
N LYS A 71 9.95 -3.72 -15.15
CA LYS A 71 10.36 -4.60 -16.28
C LYS A 71 10.13 -6.09 -16.02
N ASP A 72 10.04 -6.51 -14.76
CA ASP A 72 9.72 -7.86 -14.35
C ASP A 72 8.26 -8.25 -14.64
N LEU A 73 7.32 -7.29 -14.57
CA LEU A 73 5.93 -7.48 -15.00
C LEU A 73 5.81 -7.62 -16.52
N ALA A 74 6.64 -6.89 -17.27
CA ALA A 74 6.70 -7.02 -18.73
C ALA A 74 7.20 -8.40 -19.20
N SER A 75 7.78 -9.20 -18.30
CA SER A 75 8.18 -10.60 -18.54
C SER A 75 7.08 -11.62 -18.25
N ALA A 76 5.90 -11.20 -17.75
CA ALA A 76 4.81 -12.11 -17.45
C ALA A 76 4.18 -12.64 -18.75
N GLU A 77 4.04 -13.96 -18.90
CA GLU A 77 3.55 -14.56 -20.14
C GLU A 77 2.04 -14.82 -20.18
N SER A 78 1.41 -15.00 -19.02
CA SER A 78 -0.05 -15.11 -18.86
C SER A 78 -0.55 -14.31 -17.65
N PHE A 79 -1.86 -14.17 -17.49
CA PHE A 79 -2.43 -13.50 -16.32
C PHE A 79 -2.18 -14.30 -15.04
N GLU A 80 -2.18 -15.63 -15.11
CA GLU A 80 -1.83 -16.50 -13.99
C GLU A 80 -0.37 -16.36 -13.58
N ASP A 81 0.54 -16.18 -14.54
CA ASP A 81 1.96 -15.90 -14.28
C ASP A 81 2.14 -14.51 -13.63
N LEU A 82 1.42 -13.48 -14.12
CA LEU A 82 1.37 -12.16 -13.49
C LEU A 82 0.93 -12.25 -12.02
N VAL A 83 -0.23 -12.86 -11.76
CA VAL A 83 -0.85 -12.88 -10.42
C VAL A 83 -0.11 -13.79 -9.43
N ARG A 84 0.55 -14.86 -9.90
CA ARG A 84 1.21 -15.84 -9.00
C ARG A 84 2.69 -15.59 -8.78
N ASN A 85 3.39 -15.08 -9.80
CA ASN A 85 4.87 -15.04 -9.81
C ASN A 85 5.42 -13.61 -9.80
N LYS A 86 4.55 -12.59 -9.75
CA LYS A 86 4.94 -11.18 -9.65
C LYS A 86 4.27 -10.55 -8.42
N LYS A 87 4.98 -9.61 -7.81
CA LYS A 87 4.49 -8.78 -6.70
C LYS A 87 4.08 -7.40 -7.23
N GLU A 88 3.22 -6.66 -6.55
CA GLU A 88 2.84 -5.28 -6.92
C GLU A 88 2.49 -5.15 -8.43
N TRP A 89 1.73 -6.11 -8.98
CA TRP A 89 1.22 -6.06 -10.35
C TRP A 89 -0.10 -5.29 -10.43
N GLU A 90 -0.72 -5.09 -9.28
CA GLU A 90 -2.06 -4.62 -9.06
C GLU A 90 -2.24 -3.16 -9.51
N GLU A 91 -1.37 -2.23 -9.11
CA GLU A 91 -1.50 -0.80 -9.49
C GLU A 91 -1.15 -0.56 -10.96
N PRO A 92 -0.04 -1.11 -11.52
CA PRO A 92 0.25 -0.99 -12.94
C PRO A 92 -0.88 -1.53 -13.83
N LEU A 93 -1.57 -2.60 -13.40
CA LEU A 93 -2.68 -3.17 -14.16
C LEU A 93 -3.98 -2.34 -14.02
N ASP A 94 -4.31 -1.84 -12.83
CA ASP A 94 -5.46 -0.93 -12.63
C ASP A 94 -5.36 0.31 -13.52
N TRP A 95 -4.20 0.98 -13.50
CA TRP A 95 -3.97 2.15 -14.33
C TRP A 95 -4.02 1.81 -15.83
N PHE A 96 -3.45 0.67 -16.22
CA PHE A 96 -3.56 0.19 -17.60
C PHE A 96 -5.01 -0.04 -18.03
N ILE A 97 -5.84 -0.69 -17.19
CA ILE A 97 -7.24 -0.99 -17.50
C ILE A 97 -8.08 0.29 -17.67
N PHE A 98 -7.90 1.26 -16.78
CA PHE A 98 -8.82 2.39 -16.63
C PHE A 98 -8.33 3.72 -17.23
N ASN A 99 -7.03 3.88 -17.47
CA ASN A 99 -6.44 5.17 -17.85
C ASN A 99 -5.53 5.12 -19.10
N GLU A 100 -4.88 3.99 -19.41
CA GLU A 100 -4.10 3.87 -20.65
C GLU A 100 -4.99 3.68 -21.88
N TYR A 101 -4.72 4.44 -22.95
CA TYR A 101 -5.38 4.25 -24.25
C TYR A 101 -4.59 3.27 -25.13
N VAL A 102 -5.24 2.21 -25.60
CA VAL A 102 -4.61 1.15 -26.40
C VAL A 102 -5.03 1.19 -27.87
N LEU A 103 -6.13 0.53 -28.24
CA LEU A 103 -6.59 0.45 -29.63
C LEU A 103 -7.66 1.50 -29.91
N LYS A 104 -7.56 2.16 -31.07
CA LYS A 104 -8.55 3.13 -31.57
C LYS A 104 -8.85 4.29 -30.60
N GLY A 105 -7.91 4.62 -29.70
CA GLY A 105 -8.09 5.65 -28.68
C GLY A 105 -9.08 5.26 -27.57
N LYS A 106 -9.21 3.96 -27.26
CA LYS A 106 -10.02 3.43 -26.16
C LYS A 106 -9.17 2.81 -25.07
N THR A 107 -9.65 2.85 -23.83
CA THR A 107 -9.05 2.10 -22.71
C THR A 107 -9.47 0.62 -22.75
N PRO A 108 -8.72 -0.31 -22.12
CA PRO A 108 -9.16 -1.70 -21.97
C PRO A 108 -10.54 -1.84 -21.31
N LEU A 109 -10.90 -0.95 -20.37
CA LEU A 109 -12.27 -0.84 -19.85
C LEU A 109 -13.30 -0.64 -20.95
N GLN A 110 -13.11 0.36 -21.81
CA GLN A 110 -14.07 0.69 -22.86
C GLN A 110 -14.20 -0.45 -23.89
N LEU A 111 -13.10 -1.15 -24.17
CA LEU A 111 -13.09 -2.34 -25.03
C LEU A 111 -13.83 -3.51 -24.36
N PHE A 112 -13.57 -3.80 -23.09
CA PHE A 112 -14.27 -4.84 -22.32
C PHE A 112 -15.78 -4.58 -22.19
N LEU A 113 -16.20 -3.31 -22.07
CA LEU A 113 -17.63 -2.95 -22.06
C LEU A 113 -18.33 -3.27 -23.40
N GLU A 114 -17.60 -3.24 -24.52
CA GLU A 114 -18.12 -3.56 -25.86
C GLU A 114 -18.07 -5.06 -26.18
N GLU A 115 -16.95 -5.73 -25.89
CA GLU A 115 -16.67 -7.09 -26.38
C GLU A 115 -16.60 -8.17 -25.28
N GLY A 116 -16.46 -7.77 -24.02
CA GLY A 116 -16.16 -8.65 -22.88
C GLY A 116 -17.35 -9.38 -22.28
N ASP A 117 -17.06 -10.51 -21.62
CA ASP A 117 -18.05 -11.33 -20.91
C ASP A 117 -18.43 -10.71 -19.55
N ALA A 118 -19.42 -9.81 -19.61
CA ALA A 118 -20.02 -9.19 -18.44
C ALA A 118 -21.53 -8.98 -18.64
N THR A 119 -22.30 -9.27 -17.61
CA THR A 119 -23.73 -8.94 -17.54
C THR A 119 -23.93 -7.43 -17.45
N GLU A 120 -25.11 -6.92 -17.82
CA GLU A 120 -25.38 -5.48 -17.69
C GLU A 120 -25.28 -4.94 -16.26
N LYS A 121 -25.46 -5.78 -15.22
CA LYS A 121 -25.20 -5.37 -13.83
C LYS A 121 -23.71 -5.10 -13.61
N GLU A 122 -22.84 -5.98 -14.10
CA GLU A 122 -21.38 -5.83 -13.98
C GLU A 122 -20.87 -4.69 -14.86
N LYS A 123 -21.38 -4.55 -16.10
CA LYS A 123 -21.07 -3.41 -16.98
C LYS A 123 -21.50 -2.08 -16.37
N ASN A 124 -22.63 -2.01 -15.65
CA ASN A 124 -23.04 -0.80 -14.93
C ASN A 124 -22.12 -0.44 -13.76
N ILE A 125 -21.48 -1.40 -13.10
CA ILE A 125 -20.45 -1.13 -12.08
C ILE A 125 -19.19 -0.60 -12.78
N LEU A 126 -18.70 -1.32 -13.80
CA LEU A 126 -17.49 -0.95 -14.53
C LEU A 126 -17.55 0.41 -15.25
N ARG A 127 -18.71 0.80 -15.80
CA ARG A 127 -18.94 2.13 -16.41
C ARG A 127 -18.62 3.29 -15.45
N ARG A 128 -18.70 3.09 -14.12
CA ARG A 128 -18.37 4.12 -13.12
C ARG A 128 -16.87 4.40 -12.99
N PHE A 129 -16.02 3.47 -13.45
CA PHE A 129 -14.57 3.66 -13.46
C PHE A 129 -14.10 4.48 -14.67
N ASP A 130 -14.93 4.64 -15.72
CA ASP A 130 -14.53 5.37 -16.93
C ASP A 130 -14.25 6.85 -16.61
N GLY A 131 -13.04 7.30 -16.94
CA GLY A 131 -12.58 8.65 -16.62
C GLY A 131 -12.34 8.93 -15.12
N THR A 132 -12.32 7.93 -14.25
CA THR A 132 -11.75 8.10 -12.90
C THR A 132 -10.21 8.12 -12.99
N TYR A 133 -9.55 8.60 -11.94
CA TYR A 133 -8.09 8.75 -11.87
C TYR A 133 -7.62 8.53 -10.44
N TRP A 134 -6.31 8.34 -10.25
CA TRP A 134 -5.71 8.37 -8.92
C TRP A 134 -5.38 9.80 -8.50
N SER A 135 -5.60 10.09 -7.22
CA SER A 135 -5.22 11.35 -6.59
C SER A 135 -4.81 11.13 -5.13
N LEU A 136 -4.45 12.21 -4.45
CA LEU A 136 -4.19 12.24 -3.01
C LEU A 136 -5.31 12.97 -2.30
N TYR A 137 -5.83 12.36 -1.24
CA TYR A 137 -6.97 12.87 -0.48
C TYR A 137 -6.66 12.97 1.01
N GLU A 138 -6.86 14.15 1.60
CA GLU A 138 -6.86 14.32 3.05
C GLU A 138 -8.23 13.92 3.63
N VAL A 139 -8.22 13.07 4.66
CA VAL A 139 -9.43 12.56 5.31
C VAL A 139 -9.92 13.54 6.37
N LYS A 140 -11.21 13.90 6.28
CA LYS A 140 -11.93 14.79 7.21
C LYS A 140 -13.28 14.19 7.57
N ASP A 141 -13.88 14.69 8.64
CA ASP A 141 -15.23 14.33 9.10
C ASP A 141 -15.49 12.81 9.16
N LEU A 142 -14.47 12.02 9.47
CA LEU A 142 -14.54 10.56 9.54
C LEU A 142 -15.48 10.10 10.66
N VAL A 143 -16.38 9.20 10.29
CA VAL A 143 -17.29 8.45 11.18
C VAL A 143 -16.99 6.96 10.96
N LYS A 144 -16.00 6.44 11.69
CA LYS A 144 -15.43 5.09 11.53
C LYS A 144 -16.52 4.01 11.52
N GLU A 145 -17.49 4.12 12.42
CA GLU A 145 -18.61 3.18 12.61
C GLU A 145 -19.54 3.08 11.40
N LEU A 146 -19.55 4.11 10.54
CA LEU A 146 -20.35 4.16 9.32
C LEU A 146 -19.54 3.87 8.05
N GLY A 147 -18.21 3.69 8.12
CA GLY A 147 -17.37 3.70 6.91
C GLY A 147 -17.56 4.99 6.10
N LYS A 148 -17.81 6.13 6.76
CA LYS A 148 -18.12 7.41 6.08
C LYS A 148 -17.07 8.46 6.40
N ALA A 149 -16.57 9.14 5.38
CA ALA A 149 -15.67 10.28 5.53
C ALA A 149 -15.95 11.38 4.50
N LYS A 150 -15.25 12.49 4.65
CA LYS A 150 -15.09 13.54 3.65
C LYS A 150 -13.64 13.51 3.16
N PHE A 151 -13.43 13.30 1.88
CA PHE A 151 -12.10 13.32 1.27
C PHE A 151 -11.90 14.68 0.59
N VAL A 152 -10.79 15.35 0.87
CA VAL A 152 -10.41 16.61 0.21
C VAL A 152 -9.22 16.35 -0.70
N ASP A 153 -9.40 16.54 -2.00
CA ASP A 153 -8.36 16.33 -3.01
C ASP A 153 -7.26 17.38 -2.88
N LEU A 154 -6.01 16.95 -2.70
CA LEU A 154 -4.87 17.84 -2.43
C LEU A 154 -4.38 18.65 -3.64
N PHE A 155 -4.88 18.40 -4.85
CA PHE A 155 -4.51 19.15 -6.05
C PHE A 155 -5.60 20.09 -6.56
N SER A 156 -6.87 19.84 -6.20
CA SER A 156 -8.03 20.57 -6.70
C SER A 156 -8.91 21.18 -5.60
N GLU A 157 -8.58 20.94 -4.32
CA GLU A 157 -9.33 21.33 -3.12
C GLU A 157 -10.79 20.79 -3.08
N LYS A 158 -11.16 19.94 -4.05
CA LYS A 158 -12.52 19.46 -4.23
C LYS A 158 -12.87 18.44 -3.15
N GLU A 159 -14.08 18.58 -2.61
CA GLU A 159 -14.57 17.79 -1.49
C GLU A 159 -15.48 16.65 -1.98
N TYR A 160 -15.24 15.44 -1.47
CA TYR A 160 -15.95 14.22 -1.83
C TYR A 160 -16.57 13.58 -0.58
N SER A 161 -17.89 13.31 -0.61
CA SER A 161 -18.53 12.50 0.44
C SER A 161 -18.26 11.03 0.15
N VAL A 162 -17.33 10.43 0.90
CA VAL A 162 -16.92 9.04 0.73
C VAL A 162 -17.70 8.12 1.65
N PHE A 163 -18.10 6.97 1.11
CA PHE A 163 -18.69 5.87 1.86
C PHE A 163 -18.03 4.56 1.40
N ASP A 164 -17.30 3.90 2.29
CA ASP A 164 -16.51 2.71 2.02
C ASP A 164 -16.23 1.94 3.32
N GLU A 165 -16.41 0.62 3.33
CA GLU A 165 -16.20 -0.21 4.52
C GLU A 165 -14.72 -0.33 4.92
N ASN A 166 -13.80 -0.08 3.98
CA ASN A 166 -12.35 -0.17 4.21
C ASN A 166 -11.77 1.03 5.00
N LEU A 167 -12.60 2.02 5.38
CA LEU A 167 -12.16 3.17 6.19
C LEU A 167 -11.94 2.85 7.69
N ALA A 168 -12.08 1.60 8.12
CA ALA A 168 -11.98 1.22 9.53
C ALA A 168 -10.60 1.51 10.17
N SER A 169 -9.51 1.36 9.41
CA SER A 169 -8.12 1.60 9.84
C SER A 169 -7.62 3.04 9.60
N ILE A 170 -8.44 3.90 9.02
CA ILE A 170 -8.08 5.26 8.61
C ILE A 170 -8.44 6.28 9.69
N GLU A 171 -7.74 7.41 9.76
CA GLU A 171 -8.00 8.49 10.73
C GLU A 171 -8.13 9.87 10.06
N ASN A 172 -8.74 10.84 10.77
CA ASN A 172 -8.80 12.22 10.29
C ASN A 172 -7.39 12.82 10.20
N GLY A 173 -7.12 13.58 9.13
CA GLY A 173 -5.81 14.17 8.84
C GLY A 173 -4.83 13.24 8.10
N MET A 174 -5.13 11.93 7.98
CA MET A 174 -4.37 11.04 7.11
C MET A 174 -4.53 11.45 5.63
N VAL A 175 -3.48 11.21 4.84
CA VAL A 175 -3.53 11.32 3.39
C VAL A 175 -3.59 9.93 2.78
N ILE A 176 -4.48 9.76 1.82
CA ILE A 176 -4.73 8.50 1.12
C ILE A 176 -4.49 8.70 -0.37
N PHE A 177 -3.76 7.78 -0.98
CA PHE A 177 -3.70 7.63 -2.42
C PHE A 177 -4.68 6.54 -2.87
N CYS A 178 -5.65 6.93 -3.70
CA CYS A 178 -6.64 6.01 -4.25
C CYS A 178 -7.34 6.58 -5.49
N ARG A 179 -8.24 5.79 -6.07
CA ARG A 179 -9.24 6.18 -7.07
C ARG A 179 -10.58 6.40 -6.37
N LEU A 180 -11.22 7.55 -6.58
CA LEU A 180 -12.61 7.74 -6.16
C LEU A 180 -13.59 7.35 -7.28
N VAL A 181 -14.48 6.42 -6.98
CA VAL A 181 -15.47 5.89 -7.94
C VAL A 181 -16.86 6.46 -7.61
N PRO A 182 -17.53 7.18 -8.53
CA PRO A 182 -18.81 7.84 -8.27
C PRO A 182 -20.00 6.87 -8.22
N TYR A 183 -20.85 7.09 -7.23
CA TYR A 183 -22.20 6.52 -7.09
C TYR A 183 -23.22 7.65 -7.02
N ASP A 184 -24.50 7.30 -7.04
CA ASP A 184 -25.59 8.27 -7.20
C ASP A 184 -25.62 9.32 -6.06
N HIS A 185 -25.08 8.97 -4.89
CA HIS A 185 -25.12 9.79 -3.66
C HIS A 185 -23.78 9.88 -2.88
N PHE A 186 -22.73 9.18 -3.30
CA PHE A 186 -21.44 9.10 -2.61
C PHE A 186 -20.31 8.70 -3.57
N TYR A 187 -19.08 8.69 -3.08
CA TYR A 187 -17.93 8.06 -3.76
C TYR A 187 -17.44 6.89 -2.91
N SER A 188 -17.08 5.77 -3.53
CA SER A 188 -16.29 4.72 -2.86
C SER A 188 -14.80 5.02 -3.07
N ALA A 189 -13.98 4.67 -2.09
CA ALA A 189 -12.53 4.61 -2.23
C ALA A 189 -12.18 3.35 -3.04
N GLY A 190 -12.55 3.41 -4.32
CA GLY A 190 -12.66 2.25 -5.20
C GLY A 190 -11.32 1.76 -5.70
N TYR A 191 -10.75 0.81 -4.96
CA TYR A 191 -9.75 -0.10 -5.47
C TYR A 191 -10.21 -1.55 -5.22
N VAL A 192 -9.50 -2.54 -5.78
CA VAL A 192 -9.74 -3.98 -5.50
C VAL A 192 -8.84 -4.50 -4.39
N PHE A 193 -7.82 -3.70 -4.05
CA PHE A 193 -6.91 -3.88 -2.93
C PHE A 193 -7.01 -2.62 -2.05
N LEU A 194 -6.16 -2.47 -1.03
CA LEU A 194 -6.34 -1.41 -0.04
C LEU A 194 -5.87 -0.03 -0.53
N PRO A 195 -6.50 1.08 -0.09
CA PRO A 195 -5.99 2.43 -0.34
C PRO A 195 -4.61 2.62 0.31
N TRP A 196 -3.67 3.23 -0.41
CA TRP A 196 -2.31 3.46 0.09
C TRP A 196 -2.31 4.63 1.08
N LEU A 197 -1.86 4.40 2.32
CA LEU A 197 -1.61 5.44 3.30
C LEU A 197 -0.32 6.20 2.96
N VAL A 198 -0.38 7.54 2.95
CA VAL A 198 0.72 8.42 2.56
C VAL A 198 1.09 9.32 3.72
N ARG A 199 2.39 9.33 4.09
CA ARG A 199 2.93 10.25 5.09
C ARG A 199 2.91 11.68 4.53
N LYS A 200 2.28 12.62 5.24
CA LYS A 200 2.19 14.03 4.87
C LYS A 200 3.24 14.85 5.63
N PRO A 201 4.44 15.11 5.06
CA PRO A 201 5.42 15.99 5.69
C PRO A 201 4.98 17.47 5.66
N ASP A 202 5.60 18.29 6.49
CA ASP A 202 5.41 19.75 6.43
C ASP A 202 5.78 20.28 5.03
N GLY A 203 4.90 21.09 4.45
CA GLY A 203 5.06 21.65 3.10
C GLY A 203 4.80 20.66 1.95
N PHE A 204 4.16 19.51 2.20
CA PHE A 204 3.84 18.54 1.15
C PHE A 204 3.06 19.16 -0.02
N GLU A 205 2.13 20.08 0.25
CA GLU A 205 1.39 20.85 -0.74
C GLU A 205 2.31 21.58 -1.74
N GLU A 206 3.39 22.24 -1.27
CA GLU A 206 4.36 22.88 -2.18
C GLU A 206 5.08 21.86 -3.08
N VAL A 207 5.27 20.64 -2.59
CA VAL A 207 5.91 19.56 -3.37
C VAL A 207 4.94 19.03 -4.42
N LEU A 208 3.65 18.89 -4.07
CA LEU A 208 2.58 18.51 -5.01
C LEU A 208 2.39 19.58 -6.10
N ASP A 209 2.45 20.87 -5.74
CA ASP A 209 2.44 21.99 -6.70
C ASP A 209 3.62 21.88 -7.69
N ARG A 210 4.84 21.66 -7.18
CA ARG A 210 6.03 21.47 -8.03
C ARG A 210 5.97 20.21 -8.88
N PHE A 211 5.27 19.16 -8.42
CA PHE A 211 5.01 17.96 -9.21
C PHE A 211 4.05 18.24 -10.38
N ILE A 212 2.97 18.98 -10.16
CA ILE A 212 1.92 19.18 -11.17
C ILE A 212 2.22 20.33 -12.15
N GLU A 213 2.95 21.36 -11.73
CA GLU A 213 3.25 22.55 -12.55
C GLU A 213 3.84 22.26 -13.94
N PRO A 214 4.80 21.33 -14.13
CA PRO A 214 5.36 21.02 -15.45
C PRO A 214 4.33 20.52 -16.48
N PHE A 215 3.18 20.01 -16.04
CA PHE A 215 2.13 19.48 -16.90
C PHE A 215 1.08 20.55 -17.31
N LYS A 216 1.06 21.73 -16.67
CA LYS A 216 0.10 22.80 -16.96
C LYS A 216 0.40 23.60 -18.23
N ARG A 217 1.40 23.21 -19.02
CA ARG A 217 2.00 24.01 -20.12
C ARG A 217 1.01 24.49 -21.19
N ASP A 218 -0.07 23.75 -21.42
CA ASP A 218 -1.15 24.08 -22.38
C ASP A 218 -2.51 24.28 -21.68
N ASN A 219 -2.49 24.61 -20.38
CA ASN A 219 -3.64 24.82 -19.50
C ASN A 219 -4.69 23.66 -19.40
N PRO A 220 -4.29 22.37 -19.38
CA PRO A 220 -5.20 21.27 -19.02
C PRO A 220 -5.64 21.37 -17.54
N SER A 221 -6.81 20.81 -17.23
CA SER A 221 -7.27 20.70 -15.85
C SER A 221 -6.45 19.67 -15.05
N THR A 222 -6.42 19.84 -13.72
CA THR A 222 -5.84 18.85 -12.78
C THR A 222 -6.37 17.44 -13.04
N GLU A 223 -7.67 17.28 -13.30
CA GLU A 223 -8.30 15.99 -13.56
C GLU A 223 -7.76 15.34 -14.85
N GLU A 224 -7.53 16.12 -15.91
CA GLU A 224 -6.91 15.63 -17.16
C GLU A 224 -5.44 15.25 -16.97
N ILE A 225 -4.69 16.05 -16.20
CA ILE A 225 -3.28 15.73 -15.86
C ILE A 225 -3.22 14.40 -15.09
N LEU A 226 -4.04 14.21 -14.06
CA LEU A 226 -4.03 13.00 -13.24
C LEU A 226 -4.54 11.77 -13.99
N ARG A 227 -5.49 11.92 -14.91
CA ARG A 227 -5.90 10.84 -15.84
C ARG A 227 -4.74 10.36 -16.71
N ILE A 228 -3.95 11.27 -17.29
CA ILE A 228 -2.91 10.94 -18.29
C ILE A 228 -1.57 10.58 -17.62
N TYR A 229 -1.25 11.19 -16.48
CA TYR A 229 0.03 11.08 -15.80
C TYR A 229 -0.05 10.47 -14.40
N GLY A 230 -1.17 9.86 -14.02
CA GLY A 230 -1.37 9.21 -12.71
C GLY A 230 -0.30 8.18 -12.34
N TYR A 231 0.29 7.47 -13.31
CA TYR A 231 1.45 6.59 -13.07
C TYR A 231 2.68 7.34 -12.52
N ARG A 232 2.88 8.61 -12.90
CA ARG A 232 3.95 9.46 -12.36
C ARG A 232 3.65 9.90 -10.93
N LEU A 233 2.36 10.12 -10.61
CA LEU A 233 1.97 10.39 -9.24
C LEU A 233 2.25 9.17 -8.36
N TYR A 234 1.88 7.95 -8.81
CA TYR A 234 2.23 6.70 -8.13
C TYR A 234 3.75 6.56 -7.90
N LEU A 235 4.58 6.74 -8.93
CA LEU A 235 6.04 6.66 -8.77
C LEU A 235 6.60 7.73 -7.83
N PHE A 236 6.04 8.93 -7.86
CA PHE A 236 6.42 10.02 -6.96
C PHE A 236 6.05 9.69 -5.50
N ILE A 237 4.80 9.28 -5.25
CA ILE A 237 4.29 9.03 -3.90
C ILE A 237 4.77 7.72 -3.27
N LYS A 238 5.28 6.75 -4.04
CA LYS A 238 5.84 5.49 -3.51
C LYS A 238 7.00 5.70 -2.51
N ASN A 239 7.66 6.85 -2.54
CA ASN A 239 8.68 7.23 -1.54
C ASN A 239 8.10 7.80 -0.23
N PHE A 240 6.78 7.98 -0.16
CA PHE A 240 6.04 8.58 0.97
C PHE A 240 5.00 7.61 1.56
N THR A 241 4.87 6.41 1.02
CA THR A 241 3.88 5.42 1.48
C THR A 241 4.27 4.80 2.81
N VAL A 242 3.26 4.56 3.64
CA VAL A 242 3.36 3.75 4.85
C VAL A 242 3.36 2.26 4.44
N PRO A 243 4.39 1.46 4.78
CA PRO A 243 4.41 0.03 4.47
C PRO A 243 3.18 -0.72 5.00
N GLU A 244 2.65 -1.66 4.22
CA GLU A 244 1.58 -2.56 4.67
C GLU A 244 2.05 -3.38 5.87
N GLY A 245 1.45 -3.14 7.04
CA GLY A 245 1.87 -3.70 8.33
C GLY A 245 2.18 -2.65 9.40
N GLU A 246 2.42 -1.38 9.05
CA GLU A 246 2.54 -0.27 10.01
C GLU A 246 1.15 0.28 10.44
N GLY A 247 0.23 -0.64 10.76
CA GLY A 247 -1.16 -0.37 11.13
C GLY A 247 -1.44 -0.31 12.65
N GLU A 248 -0.40 -0.13 13.46
CA GLU A 248 -0.46 0.12 14.92
C GLU A 248 0.94 0.63 15.36
N ASP A 249 1.04 1.90 15.81
CA ASP A 249 2.21 2.56 16.41
C ASP A 249 3.62 2.09 15.96
N ALA A 250 3.99 2.39 14.71
CA ALA A 250 5.34 2.15 14.18
C ALA A 250 6.36 3.25 14.59
N ASP A 251 6.49 3.52 15.89
CA ASP A 251 7.76 4.02 16.42
C ASP A 251 8.81 2.93 16.14
N ILE A 252 9.67 3.14 15.14
CA ILE A 252 10.79 2.22 14.85
C ILE A 252 11.65 2.16 16.10
N ALA A 253 11.53 1.04 16.82
CA ALA A 253 12.24 0.83 18.05
C ALA A 253 13.74 0.82 17.74
N SER A 254 14.48 1.74 18.34
CA SER A 254 15.87 1.98 18.04
C SER A 254 16.74 2.07 19.29
N SER A 255 18.00 1.72 19.14
CA SER A 255 19.03 1.95 20.15
C SER A 255 20.38 2.23 19.52
N ILE A 256 21.18 3.05 20.19
CA ILE A 256 22.48 3.51 19.71
C ILE A 256 23.56 3.03 20.67
N TYR A 257 24.63 2.49 20.11
CA TYR A 257 25.79 2.00 20.82
C TYR A 257 27.03 2.76 20.36
N ARG A 258 27.90 3.14 21.29
CA ARG A 258 29.24 3.58 20.97
C ARG A 258 30.13 2.38 20.66
N VAL A 259 30.91 2.46 19.59
CA VAL A 259 31.82 1.41 19.12
C VAL A 259 33.25 1.74 19.56
N SER A 260 33.93 0.79 20.20
CA SER A 260 35.33 0.96 20.66
C SER A 260 36.38 0.41 19.70
N ASP A 261 36.02 -0.57 18.86
CA ASP A 261 36.84 -1.09 17.76
C ASP A 261 35.96 -1.47 16.57
N TYR A 262 35.88 -0.56 15.60
CA TYR A 262 35.07 -0.71 14.39
C TYR A 262 35.41 -1.95 13.57
N ASN A 263 36.70 -2.17 13.28
CA ASN A 263 37.13 -3.29 12.44
C ASN A 263 36.80 -4.63 13.10
N LYS A 264 36.91 -4.69 14.43
CA LYS A 264 36.57 -5.87 15.22
C LYS A 264 35.06 -6.11 15.23
N VAL A 265 34.23 -5.08 15.43
CA VAL A 265 32.75 -5.20 15.37
C VAL A 265 32.30 -5.67 13.99
N ILE A 266 32.76 -5.04 12.89
CA ILE A 266 32.45 -5.47 11.53
C ILE A 266 32.83 -6.93 11.30
N SER A 267 34.03 -7.34 11.71
CA SER A 267 34.50 -8.73 11.57
C SER A 267 33.64 -9.72 12.37
N LEU A 268 33.22 -9.36 13.59
CA LEU A 268 32.39 -10.21 14.44
C LEU A 268 30.97 -10.36 13.89
N LEU A 269 30.38 -9.28 13.36
CA LEU A 269 29.08 -9.35 12.69
C LEU A 269 29.15 -10.19 11.41
N GLN A 270 30.18 -10.00 10.56
CA GLN A 270 30.36 -10.79 9.33
C GLN A 270 30.63 -12.28 9.57
N LEU A 271 31.24 -12.63 10.71
CA LEU A 271 31.49 -14.03 11.11
C LEU A 271 30.32 -14.64 11.90
N SER A 272 29.34 -13.83 12.30
CA SER A 272 28.19 -14.30 13.06
C SER A 272 27.16 -14.94 12.12
N PRO A 273 26.60 -16.12 12.47
CA PRO A 273 25.48 -16.69 11.73
C PRO A 273 24.17 -15.90 11.89
N TYR A 274 24.17 -14.85 12.72
CA TYR A 274 22.99 -14.03 13.02
C TYR A 274 22.93 -12.71 12.23
N PHE A 275 23.96 -12.35 11.46
CA PHE A 275 24.00 -11.06 10.77
C PHE A 275 24.49 -11.20 9.33
N TYR A 276 23.61 -10.88 8.36
CA TYR A 276 23.95 -10.82 6.95
C TYR A 276 24.37 -9.39 6.57
N LYS A 277 25.49 -9.21 5.85
CA LYS A 277 25.94 -7.89 5.41
C LYS A 277 25.34 -7.51 4.05
N GLU A 278 24.61 -6.40 3.99
CA GLU A 278 24.08 -5.86 2.73
C GLU A 278 25.16 -5.17 1.88
N ARG A 279 24.90 -5.08 0.57
CA ARG A 279 25.74 -4.35 -0.37
C ARG A 279 25.21 -2.93 -0.56
N THR A 280 25.75 -1.99 0.22
CA THR A 280 25.43 -0.56 0.10
C THR A 280 26.48 0.19 -0.73
N PRO A 281 26.11 1.30 -1.40
CA PRO A 281 27.06 2.18 -2.09
C PRO A 281 27.62 3.31 -1.18
N SER A 282 27.45 3.20 0.15
CA SER A 282 27.82 4.20 1.16
C SER A 282 29.02 3.77 2.01
N ASP A 283 29.69 4.74 2.64
CA ASP A 283 30.73 4.48 3.66
C ASP A 283 30.19 3.82 4.95
N GLN A 284 28.85 3.79 5.13
CA GLN A 284 28.17 3.13 6.25
C GLN A 284 27.85 1.66 5.93
N GLU A 285 28.20 0.78 6.86
CA GLU A 285 28.03 -0.66 6.72
C GLU A 285 26.68 -1.10 7.32
N ILE A 286 25.89 -1.88 6.57
CA ILE A 286 24.55 -2.32 6.99
C ILE A 286 24.49 -3.84 7.11
N PHE A 287 23.91 -4.31 8.21
CA PHE A 287 23.70 -5.72 8.52
C PHE A 287 22.24 -6.00 8.85
N VAL A 288 21.69 -7.07 8.31
CA VAL A 288 20.35 -7.59 8.62
C VAL A 288 20.47 -8.69 9.67
N CYS A 289 19.72 -8.58 10.77
CA CYS A 289 19.72 -9.57 11.85
C CYS A 289 18.78 -10.73 11.53
N LEU A 290 19.35 -11.93 11.41
CA LEU A 290 18.66 -13.21 11.23
C LEU A 290 18.27 -13.82 12.59
N LYS A 291 17.33 -14.78 12.59
CA LYS A 291 16.73 -15.34 13.82
C LYS A 291 17.70 -16.28 14.57
N ASN A 292 17.63 -16.29 15.92
CA ASN A 292 18.44 -17.15 16.79
C ASN A 292 18.04 -18.66 16.67
N PRO A 293 18.98 -19.58 16.42
CA PRO A 293 18.72 -21.02 16.26
C PRO A 293 18.45 -21.78 17.57
N ARG A 294 18.58 -21.17 18.75
CA ARG A 294 18.19 -21.79 20.03
C ARG A 294 16.69 -21.66 20.35
N SER A 295 15.91 -20.94 19.54
CA SER A 295 14.51 -20.57 19.80
C SER A 295 13.56 -20.88 18.65
N GLU A 296 13.73 -22.05 18.02
CA GLU A 296 12.81 -22.68 17.06
C GLU A 296 12.27 -21.78 15.91
N LEU A 297 12.94 -21.82 14.75
CA LEU A 297 12.37 -21.78 13.38
C LEU A 297 13.50 -21.96 12.34
N ILE A 298 13.13 -22.28 11.09
CA ILE A 298 13.80 -23.32 10.27
C ILE A 298 14.86 -22.77 9.29
N ILE A 299 15.87 -23.59 8.99
CA ILE A 299 16.86 -23.36 7.91
C ILE A 299 16.73 -24.43 6.81
N ASN A 300 16.98 -24.02 5.56
CA ASN A 300 17.04 -24.82 4.32
C ASN A 300 18.24 -25.82 4.31
N ASN A 301 18.60 -26.61 3.29
CA ASN A 301 18.14 -26.77 1.90
C ASN A 301 17.62 -28.21 1.62
N THR A 302 17.37 -29.01 2.67
CA THR A 302 16.95 -30.43 2.55
C THR A 302 15.86 -30.88 3.55
N GLY A 303 15.18 -29.95 4.24
CA GLY A 303 14.04 -30.21 5.16
C GLY A 303 14.43 -30.63 6.60
N ILE A 304 13.52 -30.66 7.62
CA ILE A 304 12.03 -30.52 7.64
C ILE A 304 11.51 -29.90 8.99
N VAL A 305 10.73 -28.80 8.92
CA VAL A 305 9.31 -28.49 9.39
C VAL A 305 8.68 -29.31 10.57
N THR A 306 7.82 -28.88 11.52
CA THR A 306 7.34 -27.62 12.22
C THR A 306 6.70 -28.04 13.59
N PRO A 307 6.28 -27.13 14.50
CA PRO A 307 4.82 -26.91 14.75
C PRO A 307 4.46 -25.43 15.07
N GLU A 308 3.30 -24.84 14.76
CA GLU A 308 2.02 -25.29 14.17
C GLU A 308 1.57 -24.31 13.05
N GLU A 309 0.42 -24.58 12.43
CA GLU A 309 -0.15 -23.95 11.22
C GLU A 309 -0.23 -22.40 11.25
N ASP A 310 0.43 -21.71 10.29
CA ASP A 310 -0.10 -20.53 9.54
C ASP A 310 0.96 -19.79 8.69
N TYR A 311 2.27 -20.03 8.86
CA TYR A 311 3.32 -19.34 8.08
C TYR A 311 4.07 -20.26 7.10
N ILE A 312 3.54 -20.33 5.88
CA ILE A 312 4.32 -20.53 4.66
C ILE A 312 3.93 -19.41 3.70
N ASP A 313 4.85 -18.46 3.49
CA ASP A 313 5.18 -18.09 2.11
C ASP A 313 6.68 -17.80 2.00
N SER A 314 7.22 -18.03 0.82
CA SER A 314 8.67 -18.16 0.56
C SER A 314 9.31 -16.94 -0.11
N ASP A 315 10.63 -16.86 0.03
CA ASP A 315 11.55 -16.00 -0.75
C ASP A 315 11.54 -14.48 -0.47
N GLU A 316 11.27 -14.09 0.77
CA GLU A 316 11.93 -12.94 1.41
C GLU A 316 12.60 -13.41 2.70
N GLU A 317 13.90 -13.13 2.89
CA GLU A 317 14.56 -13.38 4.19
C GLU A 317 14.11 -12.31 5.20
N PRO A 318 13.23 -12.63 6.17
CA PRO A 318 12.64 -11.62 7.04
C PRO A 318 13.57 -11.42 8.24
N GLY A 319 14.50 -10.47 8.10
CA GLY A 319 15.30 -10.01 9.21
C GLY A 319 14.43 -9.50 10.38
N ILE A 320 14.83 -9.80 11.61
CA ILE A 320 14.11 -9.31 12.80
C ILE A 320 14.44 -7.83 13.10
N GLY A 321 15.54 -7.30 12.56
CA GLY A 321 15.92 -5.89 12.60
C GLY A 321 17.20 -5.63 11.80
N ILE A 322 17.62 -4.37 11.74
CA ILE A 322 18.79 -3.90 11.00
C ILE A 322 19.80 -3.31 11.99
N VAL A 323 21.08 -3.54 11.73
CA VAL A 323 22.23 -2.97 12.44
C VAL A 323 23.06 -2.16 11.45
N ARG A 324 23.15 -0.84 11.65
CA ARG A 324 24.00 0.06 10.87
C ARG A 324 25.25 0.40 11.66
N VAL A 325 26.42 0.33 11.04
CA VAL A 325 27.71 0.54 11.71
C VAL A 325 28.50 1.65 11.00
N ASP A 326 28.94 2.62 11.78
CA ASP A 326 29.90 3.67 11.43
C ASP A 326 31.09 3.61 12.41
N LYS A 327 32.18 4.34 12.13
CA LYS A 327 33.48 4.25 12.80
C LYS A 327 33.44 4.40 14.32
N ASN A 328 32.47 5.15 14.84
CA ASN A 328 32.33 5.46 16.27
C ASN A 328 31.02 4.95 16.90
N TYR A 329 30.03 4.57 16.08
CA TYR A 329 28.66 4.30 16.53
C TYR A 329 28.00 3.18 15.74
N LEU A 330 27.07 2.50 16.38
CA LEU A 330 26.25 1.45 15.80
C LEU A 330 24.79 1.70 16.20
N GLU A 331 23.91 1.79 15.21
CA GLU A 331 22.47 1.97 15.36
C GLU A 331 21.76 0.63 15.12
N VAL A 332 20.87 0.24 16.02
CA VAL A 332 19.95 -0.89 15.85
C VAL A 332 18.56 -0.35 15.58
N LEU A 333 17.88 -0.86 14.56
CA LEU A 333 16.51 -0.53 14.19
C LEU A 333 15.68 -1.81 14.11
N ALA A 334 14.50 -1.84 14.73
CA ALA A 334 13.60 -2.98 14.61
C ALA A 334 12.13 -2.54 14.51
N PRO A 335 11.27 -3.27 13.76
CA PRO A 335 9.86 -2.92 13.59
C PRO A 335 9.02 -2.91 14.88
N THR A 336 9.49 -3.54 15.96
CA THR A 336 8.84 -3.48 17.27
C THR A 336 9.87 -3.54 18.40
N LYS A 337 9.53 -3.01 19.58
CA LYS A 337 10.40 -3.08 20.76
C LYS A 337 10.82 -4.52 21.13
N LYS A 338 9.91 -5.49 21.00
CA LYS A 338 10.20 -6.91 21.24
C LYS A 338 11.20 -7.49 20.23
N ARG A 339 11.21 -6.99 18.99
CA ARG A 339 12.24 -7.34 17.99
C ARG A 339 13.55 -6.63 18.30
N LEU A 340 13.53 -5.35 18.74
CA LEU A 340 14.72 -4.62 19.17
C LEU A 340 15.45 -5.38 20.29
N GLU A 341 14.76 -5.71 21.38
CA GLU A 341 15.31 -6.46 22.52
C GLU A 341 15.97 -7.79 22.08
N ALA A 342 15.44 -8.46 21.05
CA ALA A 342 16.02 -9.68 20.50
C ALA A 342 17.31 -9.43 19.67
N VAL A 343 17.35 -8.35 18.87
CA VAL A 343 18.55 -7.95 18.12
C VAL A 343 19.63 -7.46 19.08
N GLU A 344 19.28 -6.67 20.10
CA GLU A 344 20.21 -6.20 21.14
C GLU A 344 20.86 -7.35 21.92
N ALA A 345 20.08 -8.39 22.26
CA ALA A 345 20.60 -9.58 22.92
C ALA A 345 21.62 -10.33 22.05
N LEU A 346 21.32 -10.52 20.76
CA LEU A 346 22.22 -11.14 19.78
C LEU A 346 23.48 -10.30 19.53
N LEU A 347 23.30 -8.99 19.39
CA LEU A 347 24.40 -8.03 19.21
C LEU A 347 25.33 -8.03 20.42
N LYS A 348 24.78 -8.15 21.64
CA LYS A 348 25.55 -8.29 22.88
C LYS A 348 26.26 -9.63 23.00
N GLU A 349 25.68 -10.74 22.51
CA GLU A 349 26.35 -12.05 22.43
C GLU A 349 27.54 -12.02 21.44
N VAL A 350 27.40 -11.29 20.32
CA VAL A 350 28.41 -11.26 19.23
C VAL A 350 29.50 -10.20 19.45
N ALA A 351 29.15 -9.01 19.92
CA ALA A 351 30.02 -7.82 19.93
C ALA A 351 30.04 -7.07 21.27
N GLY A 352 29.44 -7.63 22.34
CA GLY A 352 29.21 -6.94 23.62
C GLY A 352 30.44 -6.40 24.35
N GLU A 353 31.65 -6.90 24.08
CA GLU A 353 32.91 -6.36 24.63
C GLU A 353 33.39 -5.09 23.90
N HIS A 354 32.87 -4.82 22.70
CA HIS A 354 33.33 -3.75 21.80
C HIS A 354 32.28 -2.64 21.57
N ILE A 355 31.10 -2.79 22.16
CA ILE A 355 30.00 -1.83 22.07
C ILE A 355 29.52 -1.41 23.46
N THR A 356 28.97 -0.21 23.60
CA THR A 356 28.36 0.24 24.86
C THR A 356 27.12 1.06 24.54
N LEU A 357 25.97 0.67 25.12
CA LEU A 357 24.69 1.36 24.93
C LEU A 357 24.82 2.82 25.38
N GLU A 358 24.35 3.74 24.56
CA GLU A 358 24.36 5.17 24.85
C GLU A 358 22.98 5.60 25.38
N ASP A 359 22.92 5.99 26.66
CA ASP A 359 21.69 6.52 27.27
C ASP A 359 21.33 7.87 26.61
N MET A 360 20.42 7.83 25.65
CA MET A 360 19.78 9.03 25.10
C MET A 360 18.88 9.65 26.18
N ARG A 361 19.25 10.85 26.65
CA ARG A 361 18.48 11.68 27.59
C ARG A 361 17.73 12.80 26.87
#